data_AF-A0A1S3D777-F1
#
_entry.id   AF-A0A1S3D777-F1
#
_cell.length_a   1.000
_cell.length_b   1.000
_cell.length_c   1.000
_cell.angle_alpha   90.00
_cell.angle_beta   90.00
_cell.angle_gamma   90.00
#
_symmetry.space_group_name_H-M   'P 1'
#
loop_
_entity.id
_entity.type
_entity.pdbx_description
1 polymer ?
#
loop_
_entity_poly.entity_id
_entity_poly.type
_entity_poly.pdbx_seq_one_letter_code
_entity_poly.pdbx_strand_id
1 'polypeptide(L)'
;MAHNHGGHCCGEEDHSHDDTELGIQYSLYKHIDTENVECLNETVDGSGKTIFKPWEDRLNKEKFVESDVDSELLINIPFTSNIKLKGLRLIGGDSDSHPNRIKLFKNRPGMTFDDVNASPDQEFELNQDSDASIEYPIM
;
A
#
# COMPACT_ATOMS: atom_id res chain seq x y z
N MET A 1 28.43 -55.43 22.93
CA MET A 1 28.62 -55.28 21.46
C MET A 1 27.34 -54.64 20.95
N ALA A 2 27.35 -53.30 20.82
CA ALA A 2 27.47 -52.56 19.55
C ALA A 2 26.11 -52.46 18.82
N HIS A 3 25.40 -51.33 18.95
CA HIS A 3 25.39 -50.12 18.10
C HIS A 3 24.51 -50.25 16.84
N ASN A 4 23.42 -49.48 16.75
CA ASN A 4 23.08 -48.60 15.61
C ASN A 4 21.84 -47.74 15.95
N HIS A 5 21.94 -46.40 15.97
CA HIS A 5 21.49 -45.44 14.93
C HIS A 5 20.08 -45.72 14.39
N GLY A 6 19.15 -44.77 14.33
CA GLY A 6 19.19 -43.33 14.48
C GLY A 6 17.84 -42.79 14.03
N GLY A 7 17.58 -41.51 14.30
CA GLY A 7 16.35 -40.88 13.84
C GLY A 7 15.99 -39.67 14.68
N HIS A 8 16.90 -38.71 14.75
CA HIS A 8 16.58 -37.34 15.13
C HIS A 8 15.65 -36.80 14.05
N CYS A 9 14.34 -36.86 14.30
CA CYS A 9 13.36 -36.22 13.44
C CYS A 9 13.38 -34.73 13.82
N CYS A 10 14.14 -33.95 13.07
CA CYS A 10 14.07 -32.49 13.13
C CYS A 10 12.62 -32.08 12.88
N GLY A 11 12.09 -31.21 13.74
CA GLY A 11 10.81 -30.56 13.53
C GLY A 11 10.82 -29.83 12.20
N GLU A 12 9.87 -30.20 11.34
CA GLU A 12 9.43 -29.34 10.26
C GLU A 12 8.63 -28.22 10.94
N GLU A 13 9.31 -27.12 11.25
CA GLU A 13 8.66 -25.87 11.59
C GLU A 13 8.00 -25.39 10.29
N ASP A 14 6.76 -25.84 10.09
CA ASP A 14 5.80 -25.24 9.17
C ASP A 14 5.69 -23.77 9.59
N HIS A 15 6.51 -22.94 8.97
CA HIS A 15 6.43 -21.49 9.05
C HIS A 15 5.24 -21.05 8.20
N SER A 16 4.03 -21.40 8.65
CA SER A 16 2.81 -20.66 8.32
C SER A 16 2.94 -19.27 8.95
N HIS A 17 3.76 -18.42 8.32
CA HIS A 17 3.78 -17.00 8.63
C HIS A 17 2.37 -16.48 8.40
N ASP A 18 1.70 -16.17 9.50
CA ASP A 18 0.39 -15.52 9.48
C ASP A 18 0.49 -14.26 8.60
N ASP A 19 -0.49 -14.05 7.71
CA ASP A 19 -0.53 -12.88 6.80
C ASP A 19 -0.36 -11.56 7.59
N THR A 20 -0.75 -11.56 8.88
CA THR A 20 -0.53 -10.46 9.80
C THR A 20 0.95 -10.19 10.07
N GLU A 21 1.75 -11.23 10.29
CA GLU A 21 3.18 -11.09 10.56
C GLU A 21 3.92 -10.56 9.32
N LEU A 22 3.54 -11.03 8.13
CA LEU A 22 4.07 -10.52 6.86
C LEU A 22 3.66 -9.06 6.63
N GLY A 23 2.39 -8.73 6.85
CA GLY A 23 1.91 -7.36 6.71
C GLY A 23 2.57 -6.37 7.66
N ILE A 24 2.90 -6.78 8.89
CA ILE A 24 3.64 -5.96 9.85
C ILE A 24 5.11 -5.82 9.42
N GLN A 25 5.76 -6.90 8.99
CA GLN A 25 7.17 -6.89 8.59
C GLN A 25 7.44 -6.10 7.31
N TYR A 26 6.50 -6.10 6.37
CA TYR A 26 6.65 -5.43 5.06
C TYR A 26 5.91 -4.09 4.95
N SER A 27 5.18 -3.66 5.98
CA SER A 27 4.52 -2.35 5.97
C SER A 27 5.54 -1.21 5.90
N LEU A 28 5.36 -0.34 4.91
CA LEU A 28 6.15 0.88 4.76
C LEU A 28 5.61 2.05 5.59
N TYR A 29 4.55 1.86 6.38
CA TYR A 29 3.86 2.94 7.11
C TYR A 29 4.82 3.79 7.95
N LYS A 30 5.76 3.16 8.67
CA LYS A 30 6.77 3.86 9.50
C LYS A 30 7.81 4.66 8.69
N HIS A 31 7.91 4.38 7.39
CA HIS A 31 8.84 5.04 6.48
C HIS A 31 8.18 6.16 5.69
N ILE A 32 6.85 6.32 5.76
CA ILE A 32 6.13 7.42 5.11
C ILE A 32 6.27 8.67 5.97
N ASP A 33 6.63 9.78 5.33
CA ASP A 33 6.62 11.10 5.96
C ASP A 33 5.21 11.70 5.86
N THR A 34 4.30 11.25 6.74
CA THR A 34 2.87 11.61 6.70
C THR A 34 2.61 13.11 6.86
N GLU A 35 3.53 13.84 7.48
CA GLU A 35 3.40 15.30 7.67
C GLU A 35 3.60 16.07 6.36
N ASN A 36 4.43 15.53 5.46
CA ASN A 36 4.73 16.13 4.15
C ASN A 36 4.01 15.42 2.99
N VAL A 37 3.06 14.53 3.28
CA VAL A 37 2.18 13.99 2.23
C VAL A 37 1.31 15.11 1.68
N GLU A 38 1.34 15.26 0.36
CA GLU A 38 0.48 16.20 -0.37
C GLU A 38 -0.55 15.43 -1.17
N CYS A 39 -1.81 15.82 -1.07
CA CYS A 39 -2.91 15.26 -1.83
C CYS A 39 -3.57 16.38 -2.64
N LEU A 40 -3.63 16.22 -3.95
CA LEU A 40 -4.27 17.16 -4.86
C LEU A 40 -5.66 16.64 -5.25
N ASN A 41 -6.59 17.58 -5.40
CA ASN A 41 -8.01 17.35 -5.66
C ASN A 41 -8.78 16.66 -4.53
N GLU A 42 -8.32 16.77 -3.28
CA GLU A 42 -9.10 16.30 -2.12
C GLU A 42 -10.20 17.29 -1.72
N THR A 43 -11.40 16.80 -1.45
CA THR A 43 -12.55 17.61 -0.96
C THR A 43 -12.26 18.27 0.38
N VAL A 44 -11.55 17.57 1.25
CA VAL A 44 -11.15 18.05 2.58
C VAL A 44 -9.64 18.14 2.64
N ASP A 45 -9.13 19.36 2.85
CA ASP A 45 -7.70 19.63 2.99
C ASP A 45 -7.05 18.74 4.07
N GLY A 46 -5.99 18.05 3.67
CA GLY A 46 -5.24 17.15 4.54
C GLY A 46 -5.97 15.85 4.88
N SER A 47 -6.95 15.40 4.09
CA SER A 47 -7.60 14.09 4.26
C SER A 47 -6.76 12.95 3.67
N GLY A 48 -6.07 13.19 2.55
CA GLY A 48 -5.21 12.23 1.86
C GLY A 48 -3.96 11.80 2.63
N LYS A 49 -3.51 12.57 3.63
CA LYS A 49 -2.47 12.10 4.56
C LYS A 49 -3.00 11.13 5.62
N THR A 50 -4.31 11.14 5.88
CA THR A 50 -4.92 10.36 6.97
C THR A 50 -5.31 8.94 6.57
N ILE A 51 -5.24 8.62 5.27
CA ILE A 51 -5.55 7.29 4.73
C ILE A 51 -4.40 6.29 4.90
N PHE A 52 -3.18 6.76 5.17
CA PHE A 52 -2.05 5.89 5.54
C PHE A 52 -2.22 5.44 6.99
N LYS A 53 -2.27 4.13 7.20
CA LYS A 53 -2.60 3.53 8.50
C LYS A 53 -1.62 2.41 8.87
N PRO A 54 -1.41 2.16 10.18
CA PRO A 54 -0.79 0.93 10.64
C PRO A 54 -1.55 -0.30 10.14
N TRP A 55 -0.85 -1.44 10.02
CA TRP A 55 -1.43 -2.70 9.56
C TRP A 55 -2.64 -3.16 10.39
N GLU A 56 -2.63 -2.88 11.70
CA GLU A 56 -3.69 -3.22 12.65
C GLU A 56 -4.98 -2.42 12.39
N ASP A 57 -4.85 -1.16 11.96
CA ASP A 57 -5.96 -0.26 11.68
C ASP A 57 -6.31 -0.19 10.18
N ARG A 58 -5.73 -1.06 9.34
CA ARG A 58 -5.86 -0.98 7.88
C ARG A 58 -7.31 -1.06 7.38
N LEU A 59 -8.18 -1.75 8.12
CA LEU A 59 -9.60 -1.92 7.80
C LEU A 59 -10.50 -0.83 8.40
N ASN A 60 -9.94 0.09 9.20
CA ASN A 60 -10.72 1.20 9.73
C ASN A 60 -11.11 2.14 8.58
N LYS A 61 -12.40 2.29 8.30
CA LYS A 61 -12.93 3.15 7.22
C LYS A 61 -13.34 4.57 7.67
N GLU A 62 -13.12 4.93 8.95
CA GLU A 62 -13.50 6.25 9.47
C GLU A 62 -12.73 7.40 8.81
N LYS A 63 -11.48 7.14 8.42
CA LYS A 63 -10.62 8.09 7.70
C LYS A 63 -10.53 7.69 6.23
N PHE A 64 -10.96 8.59 5.36
CA PHE A 64 -10.97 8.41 3.90
C PHE A 64 -10.61 9.73 3.21
N VAL A 65 -10.30 9.64 1.92
CA VAL A 65 -10.13 10.79 1.03
C VAL A 65 -11.18 10.68 -0.06
N GLU A 66 -11.77 11.81 -0.42
CA GLU A 66 -12.73 11.95 -1.50
C GLU A 66 -12.22 13.04 -2.45
N SER A 67 -12.51 12.89 -3.73
CA SER A 67 -12.13 13.87 -4.74
C SER A 67 -13.19 14.98 -4.88
N ASP A 68 -12.75 16.23 -5.07
CA ASP A 68 -13.62 17.40 -5.01
C ASP A 68 -14.32 17.71 -6.35
N VAL A 69 -13.52 17.89 -7.41
CA VAL A 69 -14.02 18.42 -8.69
C VAL A 69 -14.32 17.31 -9.71
N ASP A 70 -13.46 16.30 -9.75
CA ASP A 70 -13.48 15.21 -10.71
C ASP A 70 -13.08 13.90 -10.00
N SER A 71 -13.02 12.79 -10.74
CA SER A 71 -12.76 11.45 -10.18
C SER A 71 -11.27 11.12 -10.03
N GLU A 72 -10.37 12.10 -10.12
CA GLU A 72 -8.93 11.89 -10.06
C GLU A 72 -8.34 12.44 -8.74
N LEU A 73 -7.45 11.67 -8.12
CA LEU A 73 -6.66 12.09 -6.97
C LEU A 73 -5.18 11.92 -7.30
N LEU A 74 -4.35 12.86 -6.87
CA LEU A 74 -2.90 12.75 -6.98
C LEU A 74 -2.29 12.87 -5.60
N ILE A 75 -1.58 11.82 -5.17
CA ILE A 75 -0.98 11.75 -3.83
C ILE A 75 0.54 11.67 -3.96
N ASN A 76 1.24 12.71 -3.53
CA ASN A 76 2.69 12.71 -3.40
C ASN A 76 3.07 12.13 -2.03
N ILE A 77 3.81 11.01 -2.03
CA ILE A 77 4.17 10.27 -0.82
C ILE A 77 5.68 10.35 -0.61
N PRO A 78 6.17 11.29 0.21
CA PRO A 78 7.57 11.29 0.61
C PRO A 78 7.89 10.15 1.58
N PHE A 79 9.09 9.59 1.45
CA PHE A 79 9.62 8.58 2.37
C PHE A 79 10.80 9.14 3.16
N THR A 80 10.87 8.82 4.45
CA THR A 80 11.94 9.27 5.36
C THR A 80 13.25 8.50 5.19
N SER A 81 13.23 7.42 4.42
CA SER A 81 14.39 6.56 4.17
C SER A 81 14.33 5.96 2.77
N ASN A 82 15.46 5.49 2.25
CA ASN A 82 15.48 4.75 0.99
C ASN A 82 14.78 3.39 1.16
N ILE A 83 13.68 3.20 0.45
CA ILE A 83 12.86 1.98 0.50
C ILE A 83 12.79 1.31 -0.87
N LYS A 84 12.45 0.03 -0.88
CA LYS A 84 12.07 -0.69 -2.09
C LYS A 84 10.60 -1.05 -2.01
N LEU A 85 9.80 -0.43 -2.86
CA LEU A 85 8.38 -0.72 -2.96
C LEU A 85 8.19 -2.09 -3.64
N LYS A 86 7.61 -3.04 -2.92
CA LYS A 86 7.37 -4.42 -3.41
C LYS A 86 5.95 -4.63 -3.92
N GLY A 87 5.00 -3.92 -3.34
CA GLY A 87 3.60 -4.00 -3.70
C GLY A 87 2.80 -2.89 -3.05
N LEU A 88 1.58 -2.72 -3.54
CA LEU A 88 0.61 -1.75 -3.07
C LEU A 88 -0.69 -2.47 -2.73
N ARG A 89 -1.33 -2.06 -1.63
CA ARG A 89 -2.70 -2.44 -1.29
C ARG A 89 -3.52 -1.17 -1.11
N LEU A 90 -4.76 -1.21 -1.55
CA LEU A 90 -5.68 -0.07 -1.46
C LEU A 90 -7.10 -0.57 -1.22
N ILE A 91 -7.86 0.21 -0.45
CA ILE A 91 -9.29 0.00 -0.22
C ILE A 91 -10.01 1.17 -0.85
N GLY A 92 -10.67 0.93 -1.96
CA GLY A 92 -11.30 1.97 -2.77
C GLY A 92 -12.79 2.10 -2.50
N GLY A 93 -13.19 2.53 -1.30
CA GLY A 93 -14.61 2.77 -0.97
C GLY A 93 -15.58 1.63 -1.33
N ASP A 94 -16.88 1.93 -1.42
CA ASP A 94 -17.91 0.96 -1.78
C ASP A 94 -18.52 1.30 -3.14
N SER A 95 -18.65 0.29 -4.01
CA SER A 95 -19.32 0.35 -5.32
C SER A 95 -18.80 1.44 -6.27
N ASP A 96 -19.44 2.62 -6.28
CA ASP A 96 -19.29 3.65 -7.31
C ASP A 96 -18.13 4.61 -7.02
N SER A 97 -17.63 4.64 -5.77
CA SER A 97 -16.53 5.50 -5.35
C SER A 97 -15.15 4.83 -5.48
N HIS A 98 -15.09 3.66 -6.12
CA HIS A 98 -13.86 2.88 -6.24
C HIS A 98 -12.98 3.36 -7.40
N PRO A 99 -11.69 3.70 -7.18
CA PRO A 99 -10.80 4.09 -8.26
C PRO A 99 -10.59 2.90 -9.19
N ASN A 100 -10.80 3.09 -10.49
CA ASN A 100 -10.67 2.01 -11.47
C ASN A 100 -9.22 1.71 -11.88
N ARG A 101 -8.32 2.67 -11.66
CA ARG A 101 -6.96 2.65 -12.19
C ARG A 101 -6.04 3.44 -11.27
N ILE A 102 -4.80 2.97 -11.14
CA ILE A 102 -3.73 3.73 -10.51
C ILE A 102 -2.52 3.80 -11.43
N LYS A 103 -1.89 4.98 -11.46
CA LYS A 103 -0.61 5.22 -12.11
C LYS A 103 0.43 5.49 -11.02
N LEU A 104 1.52 4.74 -11.05
CA LEU A 104 2.62 4.89 -10.12
C LEU A 104 3.77 5.61 -10.80
N PHE A 105 4.30 6.63 -10.13
CA PHE A 105 5.48 7.37 -10.55
C PHE A 105 6.52 7.35 -9.42
N LYS A 106 7.72 6.84 -9.70
CA LYS A 106 8.80 6.69 -8.71
C LYS A 106 9.81 7.81 -8.88
N ASN A 107 10.35 8.30 -7.76
CA ASN A 107 11.43 9.30 -7.73
C ASN A 107 11.11 10.63 -8.45
N ARG A 108 9.84 11.06 -8.39
CA ARG A 108 9.38 12.34 -8.93
C ARG A 108 8.72 13.14 -7.80
N PRO A 109 9.46 14.00 -7.08
CA PRO A 109 8.89 14.80 -5.99
C PRO A 109 7.99 15.92 -6.54
N GLY A 110 6.88 16.19 -5.86
CA GLY A 110 6.00 17.34 -6.15
C GLY A 110 5.30 17.25 -7.50
N MET A 111 4.81 16.07 -7.88
CA MET A 111 4.06 15.93 -9.13
C MET A 111 2.74 16.68 -9.09
N THR A 112 2.35 17.21 -10.25
CA THR A 112 1.06 17.86 -10.50
C THR A 112 0.29 17.12 -11.60
N PHE A 113 -0.97 17.50 -11.84
CA PHE A 113 -1.78 16.91 -12.92
C PHE A 113 -1.23 17.18 -14.33
N ASP A 114 -0.39 18.21 -14.53
CA ASP A 114 0.30 18.38 -15.81
C ASP A 114 1.33 17.26 -16.06
N ASP A 115 1.99 16.79 -15.00
CA ASP A 115 3.06 15.78 -15.06
C ASP A 115 2.55 14.36 -15.29
N VAL A 116 1.28 14.08 -14.99
CA VAL A 116 0.68 12.72 -15.10
C VAL A 116 0.55 12.23 -16.55
N ASN A 117 0.74 13.13 -17.52
CA ASN A 117 0.78 12.81 -18.95
C ASN A 117 2.07 12.11 -19.37
N ALA A 118 3.13 12.16 -18.54
CA ALA A 118 4.34 11.39 -18.75
C ALA A 118 4.08 9.89 -18.57
N SER A 119 4.96 9.05 -19.13
CA SER A 119 4.87 7.61 -18.94
C SER A 119 5.00 7.24 -17.45
N PRO A 120 4.01 6.51 -16.88
CA PRO A 120 4.12 5.99 -15.53
C PRO A 120 5.16 4.86 -15.46
N ASP A 121 5.75 4.68 -14.28
CA ASP A 121 6.64 3.54 -14.02
C ASP A 121 5.86 2.23 -14.03
N GLN A 122 4.64 2.26 -13.49
CA GLN A 122 3.72 1.14 -13.51
C GLN A 122 2.27 1.63 -13.46
N GLU A 123 1.38 0.81 -13.97
CA GLU A 123 -0.04 1.11 -14.04
C GLU A 123 -0.82 -0.16 -13.77
N PHE A 124 -1.90 -0.03 -13.00
CA PHE A 124 -2.76 -1.15 -12.63
C PHE A 124 -4.23 -0.78 -12.85
N GLU A 125 -4.98 -1.74 -13.38
CA GLU A 125 -6.43 -1.75 -13.29
C GLU A 125 -6.81 -2.34 -11.94
N LEU A 126 -7.64 -1.60 -11.19
CA LEU A 126 -7.98 -1.93 -9.83
C LEU A 126 -9.29 -2.68 -9.77
N ASN A 127 -9.31 -3.74 -8.97
CA ASN A 127 -10.52 -4.49 -8.64
C ASN A 127 -11.11 -3.98 -7.34
N GLN A 128 -12.44 -3.97 -7.26
CA GLN A 128 -13.13 -3.61 -6.04
C GLN A 128 -12.76 -4.59 -4.93
N ASP A 129 -12.17 -4.05 -3.86
CA ASP A 129 -11.67 -4.82 -2.73
C ASP A 129 -11.91 -4.04 -1.43
N SER A 130 -12.88 -4.50 -0.64
CA SER A 130 -13.28 -3.85 0.61
C SER A 130 -12.33 -4.11 1.77
N ASP A 131 -11.45 -5.11 1.64
CA ASP A 131 -10.69 -5.71 2.73
C ASP A 131 -9.16 -5.65 2.52
N ALA A 132 -8.68 -4.96 1.46
CA ALA A 132 -7.27 -4.94 1.06
C ALA A 132 -6.66 -6.34 0.92
N SER A 133 -7.46 -7.29 0.43
CA SER A 133 -7.05 -8.66 0.13
C SER A 133 -6.20 -8.75 -1.14
N ILE A 134 -6.37 -7.81 -2.06
CA ILE A 134 -5.64 -7.76 -3.32
C ILE A 134 -4.36 -6.96 -3.15
N GLU A 135 -3.24 -7.59 -3.47
CA GLU A 135 -1.94 -6.95 -3.54
C GLU A 135 -1.54 -6.73 -5.01
N TYR A 136 -1.16 -5.49 -5.33
CA TYR A 136 -0.66 -5.10 -6.64
C TYR A 136 0.87 -5.10 -6.60
N PRO A 137 1.55 -6.12 -7.16
CA PRO A 137 3.01 -6.24 -7.07
C PRO A 137 3.71 -5.20 -7.94
N ILE A 138 4.81 -4.66 -7.43
CA ILE A 138 5.59 -3.63 -8.10
C ILE A 138 6.93 -4.21 -8.55
N MET A 139 7.25 -4.01 -9.83
CA MET A 139 8.44 -4.55 -10.49
C MET A 139 9.64 -3.58 -10.47
#